data_AF-A0A671LER0-F1
#
_entry.id   AF-A0A671LER0-F1
#
_cell.length_a   1.000
_cell.length_b   1.000
_cell.length_c   1.000
_cell.angle_alpha   90.00
_cell.angle_beta   90.00
_cell.angle_gamma   90.00
#
_symmetry.space_group_name_H-M   'P 1'
#
loop_
_entity.id
_entity.type
_entity.pdbx_description
1 polymer ?
#
loop_
_entity_poly.entity_id
_entity_poly.type
_entity_poly.pdbx_seq_one_letter_code
_entity_poly.pdbx_strand_id
1 'polypeptide(L)'
;AYFTYSSGETKVIDTSKLPVIKKKIRPLEKQGLYESRRLWQHVTAALKAGDIDAASENKHQLEEKQRREGKQRTASSTTWKPKYFIKEVRLSNPTLNIRHIQYM
;
A
#
# COMPACT_ATOMS: atom_id res chain seq x y z
N ALA A 1 13.96 -1.69 20.92
CA ALA A 1 14.26 -2.57 19.77
C ALA A 1 15.75 -2.89 19.76
N TYR A 2 16.13 -4.16 19.49
CA TYR A 2 17.52 -4.59 19.38
C TYR A 2 17.93 -4.64 17.92
N PHE A 3 19.17 -4.24 17.62
CA PHE A 3 19.76 -4.42 16.31
C PHE A 3 21.25 -4.73 16.49
N THR A 4 21.70 -5.69 15.69
CA THR A 4 23.07 -6.20 15.72
C THR A 4 23.74 -5.78 14.43
N TYR A 5 24.90 -5.13 14.55
CA TYR A 5 25.73 -4.76 13.40
C TYR A 5 26.50 -5.97 12.88
N SER A 6 26.98 -5.90 11.65
CA SER A 6 27.87 -6.92 11.07
C SER A 6 29.17 -7.12 11.86
N SER A 7 29.54 -6.15 12.71
CA SER A 7 30.66 -6.23 13.66
C SER A 7 30.36 -7.08 14.90
N GLY A 8 29.13 -7.58 15.09
CA GLY A 8 28.70 -8.32 16.28
C GLY A 8 28.24 -7.43 17.45
N GLU A 9 28.43 -6.10 17.36
CA GLU A 9 27.94 -5.16 18.37
C GLU A 9 26.40 -5.11 18.36
N THR A 10 25.77 -5.30 19.51
CA THR A 10 24.32 -5.15 19.67
C THR A 10 23.99 -3.86 20.40
N LYS A 11 23.15 -3.03 19.80
CA LYS A 11 22.65 -1.78 20.41
C LYS A 11 21.16 -1.85 20.69
N VAL A 12 20.75 -1.11 21.72
CA VAL A 12 19.36 -0.98 22.13
C VAL A 12 18.88 0.43 21.82
N ILE A 13 17.80 0.54 21.04
CA ILE A 13 17.07 1.79 20.88
C ILE A 13 15.84 1.75 21.79
N ASP A 14 15.74 2.76 22.64
CA ASP A 14 14.54 3.10 23.40
C ASP A 14 13.62 3.97 22.54
N THR A 15 12.54 3.35 22.04
CA THR A 15 11.60 4.01 21.13
C THR A 15 10.71 5.03 21.84
N SER A 16 10.59 4.99 23.17
CA SER A 16 9.80 5.97 23.92
C SER A 16 10.43 7.37 23.92
N LYS A 17 11.76 7.43 23.74
CA LYS A 17 12.55 8.66 23.73
C LYS A 17 12.69 9.29 22.35
N LEU A 18 12.25 8.61 21.30
CA LEU A 18 12.39 9.09 19.92
C LEU A 18 11.17 9.92 19.51
N PRO A 19 11.38 11.10 18.88
CA PRO A 19 10.27 11.89 18.37
C PRO A 19 9.60 11.19 17.17
N VAL A 20 8.27 11.20 17.15
CA VAL A 20 7.48 10.68 16.02
C VAL A 20 7.38 11.72 14.91
N ILE A 21 8.07 11.49 13.80
CA ILE A 21 8.04 12.37 12.63
C ILE A 21 6.87 11.96 11.71
N LYS A 22 5.85 12.82 11.61
CA LYS A 22 4.67 12.57 10.76
C LYS A 22 5.01 12.83 9.28
N LYS A 23 4.49 11.97 8.40
CA LYS A 23 4.58 12.16 6.94
C LYS A 23 3.75 13.37 6.49
N LYS A 24 4.30 14.21 5.60
CA LYS A 24 3.57 15.27 4.90
C LYS A 24 2.75 14.65 3.77
N ILE A 25 1.45 14.95 3.72
CA ILE A 25 0.51 14.34 2.77
C ILE A 25 -0.36 15.44 2.18
N ARG A 26 -0.68 15.33 0.88
CA ARG A 26 -1.51 16.31 0.17
C ARG A 26 -2.95 16.37 0.73
N PRO A 27 -3.65 17.50 0.59
CA PRO A 27 -5.09 17.60 0.87
C PRO A 27 -5.90 16.55 0.08
N LEU A 28 -7.06 16.13 0.61
CA LEU A 28 -7.88 15.04 0.04
C LEU A 28 -8.35 15.37 -1.38
N GLU A 29 -8.64 16.63 -1.65
CA GLU A 29 -9.11 17.15 -2.94
C GLU A 29 -8.04 16.99 -4.02
N LYS A 30 -6.76 16.96 -3.62
CA LYS A 30 -5.59 16.79 -4.49
C LYS A 30 -5.07 15.35 -4.52
N GLN A 31 -5.76 14.41 -3.89
CA GLN A 31 -5.42 12.98 -3.94
C GLN A 31 -6.22 12.27 -5.02
N GLY A 32 -5.60 11.30 -5.70
CA GLY A 32 -6.30 10.43 -6.65
C GLY A 32 -7.38 9.57 -5.98
N LEU A 33 -8.36 9.12 -6.77
CA LEU A 33 -9.52 8.35 -6.26
C LEU A 33 -9.14 7.09 -5.48
N TYR A 34 -8.04 6.44 -5.86
CA TYR A 34 -7.54 5.21 -5.22
C TYR A 34 -6.37 5.44 -4.25
N GLU A 35 -6.05 6.70 -3.93
CA GLU A 35 -5.10 7.00 -2.83
C GLU A 35 -5.78 6.74 -1.48
N SER A 36 -5.05 6.12 -0.54
CA SER A 36 -5.65 5.50 0.63
C SER A 36 -6.50 6.44 1.50
N ARG A 37 -6.06 7.68 1.75
CA ARG A 37 -6.85 8.59 2.60
C ARG A 37 -8.16 9.01 1.93
N ARG A 38 -8.15 9.27 0.62
CA ARG A 38 -9.36 9.60 -0.13
C ARG A 38 -10.29 8.39 -0.25
N LEU A 39 -9.73 7.23 -0.57
CA LEU A 39 -10.49 6.00 -0.75
C LEU A 39 -11.22 5.57 0.52
N TRP A 40 -10.60 5.75 1.69
CA TRP A 40 -11.13 5.34 2.99
C TRP A 40 -11.73 6.50 3.81
N GLN A 41 -11.94 7.68 3.22
CA GLN A 41 -12.31 8.89 3.97
C GLN A 41 -13.61 8.71 4.76
N HIS A 42 -14.63 8.05 4.19
CA HIS A 42 -15.94 7.90 4.84
C HIS A 42 -15.91 6.89 5.99
N VAL A 43 -15.23 5.76 5.79
CA VAL A 43 -15.01 4.75 6.84
C VAL A 43 -14.25 5.40 8.02
N THR A 44 -13.16 6.11 7.73
CA THR A 44 -12.36 6.74 8.79
C THR A 44 -13.06 7.92 9.47
N ALA A 45 -13.94 8.64 8.77
CA ALA A 45 -14.77 9.67 9.37
C ALA A 45 -15.80 9.08 10.34
N ALA A 46 -16.51 8.02 9.94
CA ALA A 46 -17.47 7.32 10.78
C ALA A 46 -16.82 6.71 12.03
N LEU A 47 -15.66 6.06 11.86
CA LEU A 47 -14.88 5.53 13.00
C LEU A 47 -14.47 6.63 13.99
N LYS A 48 -14.06 7.81 13.50
CA LYS A 48 -13.74 8.95 14.37
C LYS A 48 -14.95 9.50 15.12
N ALA A 49 -16.15 9.39 14.52
CA ALA A 49 -17.40 9.77 15.15
C ALA A 49 -17.94 8.69 16.11
N GLY A 50 -17.34 7.50 16.15
CA GLY A 50 -17.83 6.36 16.92
C GLY A 50 -19.03 5.65 16.30
N ASP A 51 -19.38 5.98 15.05
CA ASP A 51 -20.50 5.37 14.32
C ASP A 51 -20.03 4.09 13.61
N ILE A 52 -20.23 2.96 14.28
CA ILE A 52 -19.77 1.65 13.81
C ILE A 52 -20.63 1.13 12.65
N ASP A 53 -21.93 1.42 12.67
CA ASP A 53 -22.85 0.99 11.62
C ASP A 53 -22.52 1.71 10.32
N ALA A 54 -22.34 3.03 10.35
CA ALA A 54 -21.94 3.80 9.18
C ALA A 54 -20.54 3.40 8.70
N ALA A 55 -19.59 3.11 9.60
CA ALA A 55 -18.27 2.64 9.20
C ALA A 55 -18.33 1.30 8.46
N SER A 56 -19.16 0.37 8.96
CA SER A 56 -19.36 -0.96 8.38
C SER A 56 -20.02 -0.87 7.00
N GLU A 57 -21.05 -0.04 6.85
CA GLU A 57 -21.73 0.17 5.58
C GLU A 57 -20.80 0.79 4.52
N ASN A 58 -20.07 1.86 4.88
CA ASN A 58 -19.09 2.46 3.96
C ASN A 58 -17.98 1.49 3.55
N LYS A 59 -17.51 0.64 4.47
CA LYS A 59 -16.53 -0.41 4.18
C LYS A 59 -17.12 -1.44 3.22
N HIS A 60 -18.35 -1.90 3.48
CA HIS A 60 -19.03 -2.88 2.66
C HIS A 60 -19.19 -2.38 1.21
N GLN A 61 -19.69 -1.15 1.03
CA GLN A 61 -19.86 -0.55 -0.30
C GLN A 61 -18.55 -0.46 -1.08
N LEU A 62 -17.46 -0.05 -0.41
CA LEU A 62 -16.13 0.05 -1.02
C LEU A 62 -15.62 -1.32 -1.48
N GLU A 63 -15.71 -2.35 -0.64
CA GLU A 63 -15.24 -3.70 -0.93
C GLU A 63 -16.11 -4.40 -1.99
N GLU A 64 -17.43 -4.21 -1.96
CA GLU A 64 -18.36 -4.69 -2.99
C GLU A 64 -18.02 -4.10 -4.36
N LYS A 65 -17.76 -2.78 -4.42
CA LYS A 65 -17.32 -2.13 -5.66
C LYS A 65 -16.04 -2.78 -6.21
N GLN A 66 -15.02 -2.97 -5.38
CA GLN A 66 -13.75 -3.58 -5.81
C GLN A 66 -13.92 -5.03 -6.23
N ARG A 67 -14.79 -5.80 -5.55
CA ARG A 67 -15.10 -7.18 -5.93
C ARG A 67 -15.81 -7.26 -7.27
N ARG A 68 -16.75 -6.36 -7.55
CA ARG A 68 -17.40 -6.26 -8.87
C ARG A 68 -16.39 -5.92 -9.96
N GLU A 69 -15.52 -4.94 -9.73
CA GLU A 69 -14.44 -4.60 -10.67
C GLU A 69 -13.49 -5.80 -10.90
N GLY A 70 -13.22 -6.60 -9.87
CA GLY A 70 -12.45 -7.84 -9.96
C GLY A 70 -13.12 -8.89 -10.84
N LYS A 71 -14.43 -9.14 -10.61
CA LYS A 71 -15.22 -10.07 -11.43
C LYS A 71 -15.26 -9.64 -12.90
N GLN A 72 -15.42 -8.34 -13.15
CA GLN A 72 -15.40 -7.79 -14.51
C GLN A 72 -14.05 -8.03 -15.21
N ARG A 73 -12.93 -7.79 -14.50
CA ARG A 73 -11.58 -8.07 -15.03
C ARG A 73 -11.39 -9.54 -15.39
N THR A 74 -11.86 -10.45 -14.55
CA THR A 74 -11.81 -11.90 -14.83
C THR A 74 -12.66 -12.25 -16.06
N ALA A 75 -13.88 -11.72 -16.14
CA ALA A 75 -14.79 -11.95 -17.27
C ALA A 75 -14.23 -11.41 -18.60
N SER A 76 -13.50 -10.29 -18.56
CA SER A 76 -12.85 -9.69 -19.72
C SER A 76 -11.43 -10.21 -19.97
N SER A 77 -10.99 -11.27 -19.28
CA SER A 77 -9.63 -11.82 -19.36
C SER A 77 -8.52 -10.76 -19.20
N THR A 78 -8.80 -9.68 -18.47
CA THR A 78 -7.91 -8.54 -18.29
C THR A 78 -7.10 -8.70 -17.01
N THR A 79 -5.80 -8.95 -17.14
CA THR A 79 -4.89 -9.09 -16.00
C THR A 79 -4.70 -7.76 -15.28
N TRP A 80 -4.87 -7.76 -13.95
CA TRP A 80 -4.52 -6.62 -13.11
C TRP A 80 -3.00 -6.39 -13.10
N LYS A 81 -2.58 -5.15 -13.37
CA LYS A 81 -1.17 -4.73 -13.34
C LYS A 81 -0.96 -3.65 -12.27
N PRO A 82 -0.06 -3.85 -11.28
CA PRO A 82 0.28 -2.81 -10.33
C PRO A 82 0.87 -1.59 -11.03
N LYS A 83 0.48 -0.39 -10.58
CA LYS A 83 0.90 0.87 -11.24
C LYS A 83 2.39 1.21 -11.04
N TYR A 84 2.96 0.86 -9.89
CA TYR A 84 4.29 1.33 -9.48
C TYR A 84 5.30 0.20 -9.25
N PHE A 85 4.88 -1.06 -9.40
CA PHE A 85 5.72 -2.23 -9.12
C PHE A 85 5.63 -3.24 -10.24
N ILE A 86 6.76 -3.85 -10.57
CA ILE A 86 6.88 -4.95 -11.52
C ILE A 86 7.18 -6.21 -10.70
N LYS A 87 6.56 -7.33 -11.08
CA LYS A 87 6.85 -8.62 -10.46
C LYS A 87 8.28 -9.02 -10.82
N GLU A 88 9.15 -9.19 -9.82
CA GLU A 88 10.49 -9.74 -10.01
C GLU A 88 10.36 -11.15 -10.59
N VAL A 89 11.00 -11.38 -11.73
CA VAL A 89 11.12 -12.72 -12.32
C VAL A 89 12.53 -13.18 -12.04
N ARG A 90 12.70 -14.10 -11.07
CA ARG A 90 13.98 -14.78 -10.87
C ARG A 90 14.12 -15.85 -11.94
N LEU A 91 14.92 -15.55 -12.96
CA LEU A 91 15.45 -16.60 -13.82
C LEU A 91 16.38 -17.46 -12.97
N SER A 92 16.33 -18.78 -13.15
CA SER A 92 17.11 -19.77 -12.40
C SER A 92 18.63 -19.71 -12.64
N ASN A 93 19.15 -18.62 -13.23
CA ASN A 93 20.58 -18.41 -13.45
C ASN A 93 20.99 -16.96 -13.12
N PRO A 94 21.81 -16.73 -12.08
CA PRO A 94 22.19 -15.39 -11.61
C PRO A 94 23.23 -14.66 -12.47
N THR A 95 23.67 -15.18 -13.62
CA THR A 95 24.73 -14.57 -14.45
C THR A 95 24.23 -13.79 -15.67
N LEU A 96 22.93 -13.74 -15.93
CA LEU A 96 22.35 -12.94 -17.03
C LEU A 96 21.47 -11.81 -16.49
N ASN A 97 22.07 -10.89 -15.74
CA ASN A 97 21.47 -9.57 -15.55
C ASN A 97 22.47 -8.48 -15.92
N ILE A 98 22.86 -8.49 -17.20
CA ILE A 98 23.45 -7.33 -17.85
C ILE A 98 22.65 -7.16 -19.14
N ARG A 99 22.01 -5.99 -19.28
CA ARG A 99 21.22 -5.49 -20.43
C ARG A 99 19.70 -5.75 -20.40
N HIS A 100 18.99 -4.92 -19.63
CA HIS A 100 17.72 -4.37 -20.10
C HIS A 100 17.61 -2.87 -19.78
N ILE A 101 18.66 -2.13 -20.13
CA ILE A 101 18.54 -0.73 -20.55
C ILE A 101 18.70 -0.78 -22.07
N GLN A 102 17.60 -0.76 -22.82
CA GLN A 102 17.53 -0.12 -24.14
C GLN A 102 16.07 -0.04 -24.63
N TYR A 103 15.57 1.20 -24.77
CA TYR A 103 14.42 1.68 -25.57
C TYR A 103 13.00 1.14 -25.32
N MET A 104 12.18 1.98 -24.66
CA MET A 104 10.97 2.59 -25.26
C MET A 104 10.96 4.06 -24.86
#